data_AF-A0A1G1M752-F1
#
_entry.id   AF-A0A1G1M752-F1
#
_cell.length_a   1.000
_cell.length_b   1.000
_cell.length_c   1.000
_cell.angle_alpha   90.00
_cell.angle_beta   90.00
_cell.angle_gamma   90.00
#
_symmetry.space_group_name_H-M   'P 1'
#
loop_
_entity.id
_entity.type
_entity.pdbx_description
1 polymer ?
#
loop_
_entity_poly.entity_id
_entity_poly.type
_entity_poly.pdbx_seq_one_letter_code
_entity_poly.pdbx_strand_id
1 'polypeptide(L)'
;MTKKMFVAAVTALMLVSHFATQGLATGANADRSFDKRLIEYSIVANTFRLEAARSPDAAIARWGSPAFQKAWARDMKLFKDPKYVPLLKDFFITAIIFEGNVQEGSVVAAFYNPWLDGILLVEMRKTSEIKLEDFRIVAGESWRRETVTTGKDLLKLYALKETLLLALARNYSPTANLFSQYYPMQGKGSFLPPEISSRIGLADEELRPIVARMLYRTKMFAALVSAQKNSFLAIAKELSKKLGQGNEEDLRAYLSPKQDATMLKSICMLPAASRQQFGPVYFGEDASAVILGMVNPVNPRWILAAQILKDGKNTRPTRIEIFDLDASGKLLKLRQGQ
;
A
#
# COMPACT_ATOMS: atom_id res chain seq x y z
N MET A 1 19.77 -17.48 -16.96
CA MET A 1 19.29 -16.47 -15.98
C MET A 1 17.77 -16.37 -16.09
N THR A 2 17.02 -16.82 -15.08
CA THR A 2 15.55 -16.99 -15.16
C THR A 2 14.81 -15.66 -14.93
N LYS A 3 13.65 -15.46 -15.57
CA LYS A 3 12.78 -14.27 -15.40
C LYS A 3 12.55 -13.86 -13.93
N LYS A 4 12.59 -14.81 -12.98
CA LYS A 4 12.47 -14.55 -11.53
C LYS A 4 13.67 -13.79 -10.94
N MET A 5 14.89 -14.09 -11.38
CA MET A 5 16.11 -13.38 -10.92
C MET A 5 16.20 -11.97 -11.52
N PHE A 6 15.69 -11.77 -12.73
CA PHE A 6 15.67 -10.45 -13.37
C PHE A 6 14.69 -9.49 -12.66
N VAL A 7 13.50 -9.96 -12.26
CA VAL A 7 12.54 -9.16 -11.49
C VAL A 7 13.08 -8.82 -10.10
N ALA A 8 13.76 -9.77 -9.42
CA ALA A 8 14.41 -9.51 -8.14
C ALA A 8 15.54 -8.46 -8.25
N ALA A 9 16.36 -8.54 -9.30
CA ALA A 9 17.44 -7.59 -9.55
C ALA A 9 16.92 -6.17 -9.89
N VAL A 10 15.87 -6.05 -10.71
CA VAL A 10 15.24 -4.76 -11.03
C VAL A 10 14.51 -4.17 -9.81
N THR A 11 13.90 -5.01 -8.97
CA THR A 11 13.27 -4.59 -7.71
C THR A 11 14.30 -4.13 -6.69
N ALA A 12 15.44 -4.82 -6.59
CA ALA A 12 16.58 -4.39 -5.77
C ALA A 12 17.15 -3.05 -6.25
N LEU A 13 17.26 -2.85 -7.58
CA LEU A 13 17.70 -1.57 -8.14
C LEU A 13 16.71 -0.42 -7.85
N MET A 14 15.41 -0.70 -7.88
CA MET A 14 14.38 0.30 -7.54
C MET A 14 14.30 0.59 -6.04
N LEU A 15 14.53 -0.42 -5.18
CA LEU A 15 14.70 -0.25 -3.73
C LEU A 15 15.93 0.61 -3.43
N VAL A 16 17.07 0.39 -4.11
CA VAL A 16 18.27 1.22 -3.97
C VAL A 16 17.99 2.68 -4.35
N SER A 17 17.18 2.96 -5.38
CA SER A 17 16.76 4.34 -5.69
C SER A 17 15.79 4.95 -4.67
N HIS A 18 14.96 4.14 -3.99
CA HIS A 18 14.12 4.57 -2.86
C HIS A 18 14.98 4.92 -1.62
N PHE A 19 16.00 4.12 -1.33
CA PHE A 19 16.96 4.40 -0.25
C PHE A 19 17.88 5.58 -0.57
N ALA A 20 18.27 5.78 -1.82
CA ALA A 20 19.00 6.99 -2.23
C ALA A 20 18.15 8.25 -2.03
N THR A 21 16.83 8.21 -2.26
CA THR A 21 15.95 9.36 -2.02
C THR A 21 15.65 9.60 -0.53
N GLN A 22 15.59 8.56 0.29
CA GLN A 22 15.48 8.72 1.75
C GLN A 22 16.80 9.15 2.40
N GLY A 23 17.96 8.64 1.94
CA GLY A 23 19.28 8.99 2.44
C GLY A 23 19.74 10.40 2.04
N LEU A 24 19.32 10.91 0.88
CA LEU A 24 19.62 12.30 0.47
C LEU A 24 18.84 13.36 1.26
N ALA A 25 17.78 12.97 2.00
CA ALA A 25 17.05 13.88 2.89
C ALA A 25 17.73 14.05 4.27
N THR A 26 18.66 13.17 4.62
CA THR A 26 19.45 13.23 5.86
C THR A 26 20.92 13.31 5.51
N GLY A 27 21.40 14.53 5.25
CA GLY A 27 22.81 14.78 4.98
C GLY A 27 23.70 14.24 6.11
N ALA A 28 24.26 13.05 5.90
CA ALA A 28 25.31 12.47 6.71
C ALA A 28 25.95 11.33 5.91
N ASN A 29 27.27 11.18 6.01
CA ASN A 29 28.00 9.99 5.57
C ASN A 29 27.43 8.75 6.28
N ALA A 30 26.44 8.10 5.66
CA ALA A 30 25.88 6.86 6.17
C ALA A 30 26.91 5.73 6.01
N ASP A 31 27.16 5.01 7.10
CA ASP A 31 28.01 3.83 7.11
C ASP A 31 27.51 2.81 6.07
N ARG A 32 28.33 2.49 5.06
CA ARG A 32 27.98 1.55 3.98
C ARG A 32 27.52 0.17 4.50
N SER A 33 27.90 -0.19 5.73
CA SER A 33 27.43 -1.42 6.39
C SER A 33 25.94 -1.39 6.75
N PHE A 34 25.41 -0.20 7.06
CA PHE A 34 24.00 0.05 7.35
C PHE A 34 23.15 -0.10 6.09
N ASP A 35 23.60 0.49 4.99
CA ASP A 35 22.92 0.41 3.69
C ASP A 35 22.76 -1.04 3.23
N LYS A 36 23.80 -1.87 3.39
CA LYS A 36 23.73 -3.29 2.98
C LYS A 36 22.72 -4.09 3.82
N ARG A 37 22.70 -3.90 5.15
CA ARG A 37 21.78 -4.61 6.05
C ARG A 37 20.33 -4.26 5.74
N LEU A 38 20.05 -2.96 5.59
CA LEU A 38 18.73 -2.47 5.24
C LEU A 38 18.26 -3.11 3.92
N ILE A 39 19.09 -3.07 2.86
CA ILE A 39 18.76 -3.68 1.57
C ILE A 39 18.38 -5.17 1.69
N GLU A 40 19.13 -5.96 2.49
CA GLU A 40 18.83 -7.39 2.68
C GLU A 40 17.44 -7.60 3.31
N TYR A 41 17.12 -6.85 4.36
CA TYR A 41 15.81 -6.90 5.00
C TYR A 41 14.67 -6.43 4.09
N SER A 42 14.88 -5.35 3.34
CA SER A 42 13.88 -4.81 2.40
C SER A 42 13.54 -5.80 1.29
N ILE A 43 14.56 -6.51 0.78
CA ILE A 43 14.37 -7.58 -0.20
C ILE A 43 13.50 -8.69 0.40
N VAL A 44 13.77 -9.09 1.64
CA VAL A 44 13.01 -10.15 2.32
C VAL A 44 11.58 -9.71 2.62
N ALA A 45 11.38 -8.52 3.19
CA ALA A 45 10.05 -7.97 3.47
C ALA A 45 9.21 -7.88 2.19
N ASN A 46 9.78 -7.33 1.12
CA ASN A 46 9.04 -7.21 -0.15
C ASN A 46 8.81 -8.57 -0.83
N THR A 47 9.76 -9.50 -0.74
CA THR A 47 9.57 -10.86 -1.27
C THR A 47 8.47 -11.58 -0.50
N PHE A 48 8.48 -11.50 0.83
CA PHE A 48 7.41 -12.03 1.68
C PHE A 48 6.05 -11.43 1.28
N ARG A 49 5.95 -10.09 1.16
CA ARG A 49 4.70 -9.43 0.73
C ARG A 49 4.20 -9.95 -0.62
N LEU A 50 5.08 -10.03 -1.62
CA LEU A 50 4.73 -10.47 -2.96
C LEU A 50 4.33 -11.96 -3.00
N GLU A 51 4.97 -12.80 -2.19
CA GLU A 51 4.59 -14.21 -2.05
C GLU A 51 3.28 -14.36 -1.29
N ALA A 52 3.07 -13.59 -0.21
CA ALA A 52 1.84 -13.60 0.57
C ALA A 52 0.64 -13.08 -0.24
N ALA A 53 0.85 -12.11 -1.12
CA ALA A 53 -0.15 -11.66 -2.10
C ALA A 53 -0.61 -12.78 -3.06
N ARG A 54 0.21 -13.82 -3.28
CA ARG A 54 -0.14 -14.98 -4.12
C ARG A 54 -0.67 -16.15 -3.30
N SER A 55 0.02 -16.48 -2.21
CA SER A 55 -0.28 -17.58 -1.30
C SER A 55 0.23 -17.21 0.10
N PRO A 56 -0.66 -16.68 0.98
CA PRO A 56 -0.28 -16.33 2.34
C PRO A 56 0.35 -17.50 3.09
N ASP A 57 -0.29 -18.67 3.10
CA ASP A 57 0.20 -19.83 3.86
C ASP A 57 1.59 -20.28 3.42
N ALA A 58 1.86 -20.29 2.10
CA ALA A 58 3.18 -20.65 1.60
C ALA A 58 4.25 -19.62 1.98
N ALA A 59 3.92 -18.33 1.99
CA ALA A 59 4.82 -17.28 2.42
C ALA A 59 5.11 -17.39 3.93
N ILE A 60 4.08 -17.62 4.75
CA ILE A 60 4.20 -17.79 6.19
C ILE A 60 5.05 -19.02 6.54
N ALA A 61 4.82 -20.15 5.86
CA ALA A 61 5.60 -21.38 6.06
C ALA A 61 7.08 -21.21 5.66
N ARG A 62 7.37 -20.44 4.62
CA ARG A 62 8.73 -20.22 4.13
C ARG A 62 9.51 -19.22 4.97
N TRP A 63 8.88 -18.09 5.31
CA TRP A 63 9.57 -16.93 5.88
C TRP A 63 9.36 -16.77 7.38
N GLY A 64 8.30 -17.34 7.95
CA GLY A 64 8.05 -17.30 9.39
C GLY A 64 8.88 -18.35 10.13
N SER A 65 9.40 -17.98 11.31
CA SER A 65 9.95 -18.94 12.27
C SER A 65 8.84 -19.83 12.85
N PRO A 66 9.16 -20.96 13.49
CA PRO A 66 8.14 -21.81 14.13
C PRO A 66 7.27 -21.06 15.14
N ALA A 67 7.85 -20.10 15.87
CA ALA A 67 7.12 -19.25 16.82
C ALA A 67 6.12 -18.34 16.10
N PHE A 68 6.57 -17.66 15.04
CA PHE A 68 5.73 -16.84 14.19
C PHE A 68 4.57 -17.64 13.58
N GLN A 69 4.85 -18.82 13.02
CA GLN A 69 3.83 -19.68 12.40
C GLN A 69 2.76 -20.12 13.43
N LYS A 70 3.18 -20.45 14.65
CA LYS A 70 2.27 -20.81 15.74
C LYS A 70 1.39 -19.62 16.15
N ALA A 71 1.97 -18.43 16.30
CA ALA A 71 1.21 -17.21 16.59
C ALA A 71 0.24 -16.89 15.45
N TRP A 72 0.66 -17.05 14.19
CA TRP A 72 -0.15 -16.81 13.02
C TRP A 72 -1.37 -17.72 12.98
N ALA A 73 -1.18 -19.02 13.20
CA ALA A 73 -2.27 -19.99 13.23
C ALA A 73 -3.28 -19.74 14.37
N ARG A 74 -2.86 -19.06 15.46
CA ARG A 74 -3.72 -18.68 16.58
C ARG A 74 -4.50 -17.40 16.27
N ASP A 75 -3.80 -16.34 15.89
CA ASP A 75 -4.35 -14.99 15.83
C ASP A 75 -5.02 -14.69 14.47
N MET A 76 -4.59 -15.36 13.41
CA MET A 76 -5.13 -15.21 12.05
C MET A 76 -6.10 -16.35 11.68
N LYS A 77 -6.71 -17.00 12.69
CA LYS A 77 -7.58 -18.20 12.54
C LYS A 77 -8.71 -18.03 11.52
N LEU A 78 -9.24 -16.81 11.36
CA LEU A 78 -10.27 -16.49 10.37
C LEU A 78 -9.85 -16.88 8.96
N PHE A 79 -8.59 -16.65 8.60
CA PHE A 79 -8.07 -16.87 7.26
C PHE A 79 -7.72 -18.34 6.97
N LYS A 80 -7.98 -19.27 7.91
CA LYS A 80 -7.92 -20.72 7.65
C LYS A 80 -9.10 -21.18 6.78
N ASP A 81 -10.21 -20.46 6.80
CA ASP A 81 -11.32 -20.73 5.89
C ASP A 81 -10.95 -20.21 4.48
N PRO A 82 -10.91 -21.09 3.46
CA PRO A 82 -10.55 -20.71 2.09
C PRO A 82 -11.34 -19.53 1.53
N LYS A 83 -12.57 -19.28 2.00
CA LYS A 83 -13.39 -18.16 1.55
C LYS A 83 -12.84 -16.79 1.95
N TYR A 84 -12.04 -16.72 3.02
CA TYR A 84 -11.44 -15.46 3.50
C TYR A 84 -10.01 -15.25 3.02
N VAL A 85 -9.33 -16.29 2.53
CA VAL A 85 -7.97 -16.20 1.99
C VAL A 85 -7.81 -15.10 0.91
N PRO A 86 -8.75 -14.88 -0.03
CA PRO A 86 -8.64 -13.79 -0.99
C PRO A 86 -8.55 -12.39 -0.35
N LEU A 87 -9.19 -12.17 0.80
CA LEU A 87 -9.12 -10.90 1.52
C LEU A 87 -7.71 -10.61 2.04
N LEU A 88 -7.05 -11.67 2.54
CA LEU A 88 -5.67 -11.59 3.01
C LEU A 88 -4.69 -11.37 1.84
N LYS A 89 -4.93 -11.99 0.67
CA LYS A 89 -4.15 -11.69 -0.54
C LYS A 89 -4.28 -10.22 -0.93
N ASP A 90 -5.49 -9.67 -0.96
CA ASP A 90 -5.74 -8.25 -1.26
C ASP A 90 -5.01 -7.31 -0.28
N PHE A 91 -4.93 -7.69 1.01
CA PHE A 91 -4.12 -6.96 1.99
C PHE A 91 -2.68 -6.79 1.53
N PHE A 92 -2.01 -7.87 1.14
CA PHE A 92 -0.60 -7.85 0.75
C PHE A 92 -0.34 -7.23 -0.64
N ILE A 93 -1.29 -7.36 -1.59
CA ILE A 93 -1.17 -6.78 -2.94
C ILE A 93 -0.91 -5.27 -2.87
N THR A 94 -1.59 -4.59 -1.94
CA THR A 94 -1.58 -3.12 -1.82
C THR A 94 -0.87 -2.60 -0.56
N ALA A 95 -0.23 -3.49 0.19
CA ALA A 95 0.54 -3.10 1.37
C ALA A 95 1.83 -2.36 0.99
N ILE A 96 2.09 -1.27 1.70
CA ILE A 96 3.31 -0.48 1.65
C ILE A 96 4.18 -0.90 2.83
N ILE A 97 5.49 -1.01 2.61
CA ILE A 97 6.44 -1.50 3.60
C ILE A 97 7.13 -0.29 4.25
N PHE A 98 7.09 -0.24 5.57
CA PHE A 98 7.95 0.64 6.37
C PHE A 98 8.97 -0.23 7.11
N GLU A 99 10.18 0.26 7.28
CA GLU A 99 11.25 -0.42 8.00
C GLU A 99 11.92 0.53 8.97
N GLY A 100 12.33 0.03 10.13
CA GLY A 100 12.89 0.83 11.21
C GLY A 100 13.54 -0.02 12.29
N ASN A 101 14.26 0.63 13.21
CA ASN A 101 15.08 -0.04 14.23
C ASN A 101 16.02 -1.10 13.62
N VAL A 102 16.72 -0.75 12.53
CA VAL A 102 17.65 -1.66 11.86
C VAL A 102 18.87 -1.84 12.75
N GLN A 103 19.02 -3.04 13.31
CA GLN A 103 20.07 -3.41 14.25
C GLN A 103 20.92 -4.56 13.68
N GLU A 104 21.97 -4.94 14.40
CA GLU A 104 22.71 -6.16 14.10
C GLU A 104 21.81 -7.37 14.34
N GLY A 105 21.38 -8.02 13.26
CA GLY A 105 20.57 -9.23 13.33
C GLY A 105 19.08 -9.01 13.52
N SER A 106 18.55 -7.78 13.56
CA SER A 106 17.10 -7.54 13.60
C SER A 106 16.65 -6.25 12.92
N VAL A 107 15.37 -6.21 12.54
CA VAL A 107 14.67 -5.01 12.07
C VAL A 107 13.18 -5.15 12.39
N VAL A 108 12.48 -4.02 12.53
CA VAL A 108 11.03 -3.98 12.57
C VAL A 108 10.51 -3.51 11.22
N ALA A 109 9.60 -4.27 10.62
CA ALA A 109 8.90 -3.88 9.41
C ALA A 109 7.40 -3.78 9.65
N ALA A 110 6.72 -2.88 8.92
CA ALA A 110 5.28 -2.78 8.88
C ALA A 110 4.78 -2.94 7.46
N PHE A 111 3.83 -3.85 7.24
CA PHE A 111 3.04 -3.91 6.03
C PHE A 111 1.75 -3.13 6.26
N TYR A 112 1.72 -1.87 5.82
CA TYR A 112 0.56 -1.01 5.96
C TYR A 112 -0.29 -1.01 4.68
N ASN A 113 -1.55 -1.40 4.79
CA ASN A 113 -2.50 -1.28 3.69
C ASN A 113 -3.34 -0.01 3.84
N PRO A 114 -3.13 1.03 3.02
CA PRO A 114 -3.87 2.30 3.15
C PRO A 114 -5.34 2.19 2.76
N TRP A 115 -5.76 1.15 2.02
CA TRP A 115 -7.14 0.93 1.58
C TRP A 115 -7.99 0.20 2.63
N LEU A 116 -7.32 -0.62 3.45
CA LEU A 116 -7.92 -1.38 4.54
C LEU A 116 -7.61 -0.78 5.91
N ASP A 117 -6.77 0.26 5.92
CA ASP A 117 -6.28 0.97 7.10
C ASP A 117 -5.85 -0.01 8.21
N GLY A 118 -4.97 -0.94 7.84
CA GLY A 118 -4.49 -2.01 8.70
C GLY A 118 -3.00 -2.22 8.55
N ILE A 119 -2.34 -2.51 9.66
CA ILE A 119 -0.90 -2.69 9.76
C ILE A 119 -0.63 -4.12 10.22
N LEU A 120 0.25 -4.82 9.49
CA LEU A 120 0.92 -6.01 9.99
C LEU A 120 2.34 -5.60 10.37
N LEU A 121 2.58 -5.40 11.67
CA LEU A 121 3.89 -5.14 12.22
C LEU A 121 4.60 -6.48 12.41
N VAL A 122 5.84 -6.61 11.96
CA VAL A 122 6.65 -7.83 12.06
C VAL A 122 8.03 -7.52 12.60
N GLU A 123 8.54 -8.41 13.45
CA GLU A 123 9.96 -8.45 13.78
C GLU A 123 10.64 -9.42 12.81
N MET A 124 11.68 -8.96 12.11
CA MET A 124 12.53 -9.83 11.32
C MET A 124 13.87 -9.97 12.01
N ARG A 125 14.38 -11.21 12.11
CA ARG A 125 15.71 -11.50 12.67
C ARG A 125 16.55 -12.30 11.71
N LYS A 126 17.87 -12.07 11.74
CA LYS A 126 18.87 -12.81 10.97
C LYS A 126 19.71 -13.64 11.94
N THR A 127 19.53 -14.96 11.89
CA THR A 127 20.39 -15.93 12.56
C THR A 127 21.34 -16.55 11.53
N SER A 128 20.86 -17.51 10.75
CA SER A 128 21.51 -18.03 9.53
C SER A 128 20.88 -17.46 8.25
N GLU A 129 19.57 -17.23 8.27
CA GLU A 129 18.77 -16.56 7.26
C GLU A 129 17.83 -15.55 7.93
N ILE A 130 17.27 -14.62 7.15
CA ILE A 130 16.28 -13.67 7.67
C ILE A 130 14.93 -14.36 7.77
N LYS A 131 14.35 -14.40 8.97
CA LYS A 131 13.01 -14.92 9.25
C LYS A 131 12.15 -13.87 9.94
N LEU A 132 10.83 -14.00 9.80
CA LEU A 132 9.85 -13.27 10.61
C LEU A 132 9.69 -14.02 11.94
N GLU A 133 9.88 -13.34 13.06
CA GLU A 133 9.93 -13.96 14.39
C GLU A 133 8.69 -13.72 15.23
N ASP A 134 8.14 -12.50 15.19
CA ASP A 134 6.88 -12.14 15.84
C ASP A 134 6.08 -11.18 14.93
N PHE A 135 4.79 -11.06 15.19
CA PHE A 135 3.94 -10.06 14.53
C PHE A 135 2.83 -9.53 15.42
N ARG A 136 2.34 -8.33 15.09
CA ARG A 136 1.05 -7.81 15.56
C ARG A 136 0.26 -7.28 14.39
N ILE A 137 -1.03 -7.60 14.38
CA ILE A 137 -1.98 -6.92 13.52
C ILE A 137 -2.60 -5.76 14.30
N VAL A 138 -2.66 -4.60 13.66
CA VAL A 138 -3.10 -3.36 14.29
C VAL A 138 -4.00 -2.60 13.32
N ALA A 139 -5.16 -2.18 13.80
CA ALA A 139 -6.03 -1.28 13.07
C ALA A 139 -5.40 0.12 13.02
N GLY A 140 -5.58 0.82 11.91
CA GLY A 140 -5.01 2.17 11.73
C GLY A 140 -5.50 3.15 12.80
N GLU A 141 -6.74 3.02 13.24
CA GLU A 141 -7.30 3.82 14.34
C GLU A 141 -6.58 3.58 15.67
N SER A 142 -6.31 2.33 16.04
CA SER A 142 -5.57 1.99 17.28
C SER A 142 -4.15 2.53 17.20
N TRP A 143 -3.51 2.39 16.04
CA TRP A 143 -2.18 2.92 15.78
C TRP A 143 -2.11 4.44 15.96
N ARG A 144 -3.09 5.16 15.41
CA ARG A 144 -3.16 6.63 15.43
C ARG A 144 -3.90 7.22 16.63
N ARG A 145 -4.41 6.39 17.54
CA ARG A 145 -5.26 6.80 18.69
C ARG A 145 -6.52 7.55 18.25
N GLU A 146 -7.10 7.15 17.13
CA GLU A 146 -8.35 7.71 16.64
C GLU A 146 -9.53 7.05 17.34
N THR A 147 -10.52 7.86 17.74
CA THR A 147 -11.79 7.33 18.26
C THR A 147 -12.72 6.99 17.11
N VAL A 148 -13.19 5.74 17.05
CA VAL A 148 -14.23 5.30 16.11
C VAL A 148 -15.57 5.33 16.83
N THR A 149 -16.43 6.30 16.51
CA THR A 149 -17.74 6.46 17.16
C THR A 149 -18.88 5.87 16.34
N THR A 150 -18.72 5.82 15.01
CA THR A 150 -19.74 5.36 14.07
C THR A 150 -19.16 4.44 13.00
N GLY A 151 -20.03 3.67 12.34
CA GLY A 151 -19.63 2.88 11.16
C GLY A 151 -19.13 3.74 9.99
N LYS A 152 -19.51 5.03 9.92
CA LYS A 152 -18.98 5.97 8.92
C LYS A 152 -17.53 6.34 9.21
N ASP A 153 -17.14 6.44 10.48
CA ASP A 153 -15.75 6.71 10.88
C ASP A 153 -14.87 5.51 10.51
N LEU A 154 -15.38 4.30 10.74
CA LEU A 154 -14.70 3.05 10.36
C LEU A 154 -14.48 2.95 8.84
N LEU A 155 -15.47 3.38 8.05
CA LEU A 155 -15.50 3.29 6.59
C LEU A 155 -15.17 4.63 5.91
N LYS A 156 -14.38 5.51 6.54
CA LYS A 156 -14.08 6.87 6.06
C LYS A 156 -13.56 6.96 4.62
N LEU A 157 -12.80 5.97 4.15
CA LEU A 157 -12.33 5.89 2.76
C LEU A 157 -13.45 5.58 1.75
N TYR A 158 -14.53 4.98 2.22
CA TYR A 158 -15.65 4.52 1.39
C TYR A 158 -16.87 5.45 1.47
N ALA A 159 -16.94 6.28 2.52
CA ALA A 159 -17.90 7.38 2.65
C ALA A 159 -17.18 8.73 2.46
N LEU A 160 -16.59 8.92 1.27
CA LEU A 160 -15.75 10.09 0.98
C LEU A 160 -16.51 11.41 1.21
N LYS A 161 -15.93 12.28 2.05
CA LYS A 161 -16.34 13.68 2.23
C LYS A 161 -15.38 14.66 1.53
N GLU A 162 -14.36 14.13 0.86
CA GLU A 162 -13.27 14.84 0.20
C GLU A 162 -12.73 14.01 -0.96
N THR A 163 -11.71 14.49 -1.67
CA THR A 163 -11.11 13.73 -2.77
C THR A 163 -10.44 12.46 -2.25
N LEU A 164 -10.43 11.41 -3.08
CA LEU A 164 -9.83 10.12 -2.71
C LEU A 164 -8.37 10.26 -2.23
N LEU A 165 -7.58 11.10 -2.92
CA LEU A 165 -6.18 11.32 -2.58
C LEU A 165 -6.01 11.98 -1.20
N LEU A 166 -6.86 12.94 -0.84
CA LEU A 166 -6.84 13.55 0.49
C LEU A 166 -7.22 12.55 1.58
N ALA A 167 -8.25 11.74 1.34
CA ALA A 167 -8.68 10.72 2.29
C ALA A 167 -7.58 9.68 2.55
N LEU A 168 -6.86 9.24 1.50
CA LEU A 168 -5.70 8.37 1.63
C LEU A 168 -4.54 9.04 2.36
N ALA A 169 -4.25 10.31 2.03
CA ALA A 169 -3.17 11.07 2.67
C ALA A 169 -3.39 11.23 4.18
N ARG A 170 -4.64 11.44 4.63
CA ARG A 170 -5.00 11.53 6.05
C ARG A 170 -4.77 10.25 6.83
N ASN A 171 -4.84 9.08 6.19
CA ASN A 171 -4.53 7.82 6.85
C ASN A 171 -3.03 7.53 6.77
N TYR A 172 -2.42 7.72 5.59
CA TYR A 172 -1.03 7.36 5.36
C TYR A 172 -0.04 8.23 6.12
N SER A 173 -0.13 9.56 6.00
CA SER A 173 0.89 10.46 6.56
C SER A 173 1.05 10.29 8.08
N PRO A 174 -0.02 10.31 8.89
CA PRO A 174 0.14 10.14 10.33
C PRO A 174 0.60 8.73 10.70
N THR A 175 0.20 7.69 9.94
CA THR A 175 0.65 6.31 10.17
C THR A 175 2.16 6.18 9.94
N ALA A 176 2.65 6.67 8.80
CA ALA A 176 4.07 6.64 8.44
C ALA A 176 4.92 7.50 9.40
N ASN A 177 4.41 8.66 9.82
CA ASN A 177 5.07 9.53 10.79
C ASN A 177 5.20 8.84 12.15
N LEU A 178 4.11 8.23 12.66
CA LEU A 178 4.16 7.51 13.94
C LEU A 178 5.09 6.29 13.85
N PHE A 179 5.08 5.55 12.74
CA PHE A 179 6.02 4.46 12.54
C PHE A 179 7.47 4.96 12.63
N SER A 180 7.81 6.04 11.91
CA SER A 180 9.16 6.60 11.93
C SER A 180 9.58 7.14 13.31
N GLN A 181 8.61 7.58 14.13
CA GLN A 181 8.87 8.02 15.50
C GLN A 181 9.15 6.86 16.45
N TYR A 182 8.39 5.77 16.37
CA TYR A 182 8.57 4.61 17.25
C TYR A 182 9.70 3.67 16.78
N TYR A 183 9.98 3.67 15.48
CA TYR A 183 10.97 2.81 14.83
C TYR A 183 11.90 3.66 13.97
N PRO A 184 12.72 4.55 14.54
CA PRO A 184 13.69 5.32 13.76
C PRO A 184 14.66 4.37 13.04
N MET A 185 15.08 4.73 11.83
CA MET A 185 15.93 3.88 10.98
C MET A 185 17.17 3.34 11.71
N GLN A 186 17.85 4.18 12.48
CA GLN A 186 19.06 3.86 13.26
C GLN A 186 18.77 3.75 14.77
N GLY A 187 17.65 3.13 15.15
CA GLY A 187 17.24 2.96 16.55
C GLY A 187 17.59 1.61 17.17
N LYS A 188 17.85 1.61 18.48
CA LYS A 188 17.76 0.41 19.33
C LYS A 188 16.44 0.47 20.09
N GLY A 189 15.46 -0.30 19.63
CA GLY A 189 14.11 -0.32 20.21
C GLY A 189 13.55 -1.74 20.29
N SER A 190 12.54 -1.91 21.12
CA SER A 190 11.78 -3.16 21.18
C SER A 190 10.86 -3.30 19.98
N PHE A 191 10.48 -4.53 19.64
CA PHE A 191 9.46 -4.81 18.63
C PHE A 191 8.13 -4.09 18.96
N LEU A 192 7.73 -4.11 20.23
CA LEU A 192 6.56 -3.40 20.74
C LEU A 192 6.97 -2.48 21.89
N PRO A 193 7.23 -1.18 21.61
CA PRO A 193 7.41 -0.17 22.63
C PRO A 193 6.18 -0.09 23.57
N PRO A 194 6.36 0.25 24.86
CA PRO A 194 5.25 0.41 25.81
C PRO A 194 4.13 1.33 25.33
N GLU A 195 4.49 2.37 24.59
CA GLU A 195 3.56 3.33 23.98
C GLU A 195 2.63 2.66 22.97
N ILE A 196 3.11 1.65 22.27
CA ILE A 196 2.32 0.89 21.31
C ILE A 196 1.58 -0.23 22.03
N SER A 197 2.26 -1.02 22.86
CA SER A 197 1.69 -2.21 23.50
C SER A 197 0.54 -1.89 24.45
N SER A 198 0.55 -0.72 25.10
CA SER A 198 -0.54 -0.26 25.98
C SER A 198 -1.85 0.11 25.26
N ARG A 199 -1.85 0.14 23.92
CA ARG A 199 -2.97 0.67 23.12
C ARG A 199 -3.54 -0.33 22.13
N ILE A 200 -2.72 -1.26 21.67
CA ILE A 200 -3.17 -2.33 20.78
C ILE A 200 -4.01 -3.30 21.60
N GLY A 201 -5.24 -3.53 21.15
CA GLY A 201 -6.13 -4.53 21.74
C GLY A 201 -5.68 -5.97 21.47
N LEU A 202 -6.55 -6.91 21.78
CA LEU A 202 -6.33 -8.31 21.39
C LEU A 202 -6.39 -8.45 19.86
N ALA A 203 -5.77 -9.50 19.32
CA ALA A 203 -5.73 -9.71 17.87
C ALA A 203 -7.12 -9.72 17.22
N ASP A 204 -8.12 -10.34 17.86
CA ASP A 204 -9.50 -10.38 17.36
C ASP A 204 -10.17 -8.98 17.37
N GLU A 205 -9.77 -8.08 18.28
CA GLU A 205 -10.28 -6.70 18.36
C GLU A 205 -9.69 -5.84 17.25
N GLU A 206 -8.38 -5.94 17.03
CA GLU A 206 -7.65 -5.21 15.99
C GLU A 206 -7.96 -5.71 14.58
N LEU A 207 -8.23 -7.01 14.41
CA LEU A 207 -8.53 -7.59 13.12
C LEU A 207 -9.96 -7.26 12.64
N ARG A 208 -10.91 -7.09 13.56
CA ARG A 208 -12.33 -6.82 13.24
C ARG A 208 -12.54 -5.61 12.31
N PRO A 209 -12.02 -4.41 12.60
CA PRO A 209 -12.20 -3.25 11.72
C PRO A 209 -11.54 -3.44 10.34
N ILE A 210 -10.37 -4.10 10.30
CA ILE A 210 -9.66 -4.42 9.06
C ILE A 210 -10.51 -5.36 8.18
N VAL A 211 -11.04 -6.43 8.77
CA VAL A 211 -11.92 -7.38 8.07
C VAL A 211 -13.21 -6.71 7.61
N ALA A 212 -13.81 -5.81 8.41
CA ALA A 212 -14.99 -5.06 7.99
C ALA A 212 -14.72 -4.25 6.71
N ARG A 213 -13.55 -3.59 6.62
CA ARG A 213 -13.11 -2.86 5.42
C ARG A 213 -12.83 -3.80 4.24
N MET A 214 -12.22 -4.96 4.47
CA MET A 214 -12.01 -6.00 3.44
C MET A 214 -13.34 -6.49 2.83
N LEU A 215 -14.34 -6.73 3.67
CA LEU A 215 -15.68 -7.16 3.24
C LEU A 215 -16.41 -6.05 2.49
N TYR A 216 -16.29 -4.79 2.96
CA TYR A 216 -16.85 -3.64 2.27
C TYR A 216 -16.23 -3.48 0.88
N ARG A 217 -14.90 -3.60 0.78
CA ARG A 217 -14.16 -3.53 -0.48
C ARG A 217 -14.57 -4.66 -1.45
N THR A 218 -14.84 -5.86 -0.93
CA THR A 218 -15.41 -6.96 -1.73
C THR A 218 -16.78 -6.58 -2.31
N LYS A 219 -17.69 -6.01 -1.50
CA LYS A 219 -19.01 -5.54 -1.99
C LYS A 219 -18.87 -4.43 -3.04
N MET A 220 -17.95 -3.50 -2.82
CA MET A 220 -17.63 -2.42 -3.74
C MET A 220 -17.18 -2.97 -5.10
N PHE A 221 -16.32 -4.00 -5.13
CA PHE A 221 -15.90 -4.64 -6.37
C PHE A 221 -16.98 -5.49 -7.03
N ALA A 222 -17.83 -6.17 -6.24
CA ALA A 222 -19.01 -6.85 -6.76
C ALA A 222 -19.92 -5.88 -7.53
N ALA A 223 -20.08 -4.65 -7.04
CA ALA A 223 -20.81 -3.61 -7.76
C ALA A 223 -20.12 -3.20 -9.06
N LEU A 224 -18.80 -3.01 -9.06
CA LEU A 224 -18.03 -2.64 -10.27
C LEU A 224 -18.10 -3.71 -11.38
N VAL A 225 -18.10 -5.00 -11.02
CA VAL A 225 -18.17 -6.11 -12.00
C VAL A 225 -19.60 -6.45 -12.44
N SER A 226 -20.62 -5.76 -11.92
CA SER A 226 -22.01 -5.97 -12.34
C SER A 226 -22.22 -5.57 -13.81
N ALA A 227 -23.22 -6.19 -14.47
CA ALA A 227 -23.52 -5.94 -15.88
C ALA A 227 -23.73 -4.44 -16.20
N GLN A 228 -24.33 -3.70 -15.26
CA GLN A 228 -24.59 -2.27 -15.39
C GLN A 228 -23.33 -1.40 -15.41
N LYS A 229 -22.21 -1.90 -14.84
CA LYS A 229 -20.98 -1.12 -14.58
C LYS A 229 -19.75 -1.65 -15.31
N ASN A 230 -19.92 -2.67 -16.14
CA ASN A 230 -18.83 -3.31 -16.87
C ASN A 230 -18.11 -2.36 -17.87
N SER A 231 -18.79 -1.30 -18.33
CA SER A 231 -18.16 -0.25 -19.14
C SER A 231 -17.03 0.48 -18.42
N PHE A 232 -17.16 0.72 -17.10
CA PHE A 232 -16.12 1.35 -16.30
C PHE A 232 -14.89 0.44 -16.14
N LEU A 233 -15.08 -0.87 -16.08
CA LEU A 233 -13.98 -1.84 -16.10
C LEU A 233 -13.24 -1.84 -17.45
N ALA A 234 -13.96 -1.72 -18.56
CA ALA A 234 -13.34 -1.59 -19.87
C ALA A 234 -12.48 -0.31 -19.96
N ILE A 235 -13.00 0.82 -19.45
CA ILE A 235 -12.25 2.08 -19.33
C ILE A 235 -11.00 1.90 -18.45
N ALA A 236 -11.13 1.25 -17.29
CA ALA A 236 -9.99 0.99 -16.40
C ALA A 236 -8.90 0.14 -17.07
N LYS A 237 -9.30 -0.90 -17.81
CA LYS A 237 -8.39 -1.78 -18.56
C LYS A 237 -7.66 -1.03 -19.68
N GLU A 238 -8.40 -0.25 -20.46
CA GLU A 238 -7.80 0.54 -21.56
C GLU A 238 -6.87 1.62 -21.01
N LEU A 239 -7.25 2.30 -19.93
CA LEU A 239 -6.37 3.25 -19.25
C LEU A 239 -5.08 2.57 -18.76
N SER A 240 -5.17 1.42 -18.09
CA SER A 240 -4.00 0.65 -17.63
C SER A 240 -3.08 0.25 -18.79
N LYS A 241 -3.66 -0.16 -19.93
CA LYS A 241 -2.91 -0.47 -21.14
C LYS A 241 -2.16 0.76 -21.68
N LYS A 242 -2.84 1.90 -21.82
CA LYS A 242 -2.24 3.15 -22.33
C LYS A 242 -1.14 3.68 -21.41
N LEU A 243 -1.35 3.62 -20.10
CA LEU A 243 -0.33 3.95 -19.11
C LEU A 243 0.90 3.04 -19.28
N GLY A 244 0.69 1.73 -19.44
CA GLY A 244 1.75 0.75 -19.67
C GLY A 244 2.57 1.00 -20.94
N GLN A 245 1.95 1.52 -22.00
CA GLN A 245 2.64 1.94 -23.23
C GLN A 245 3.47 3.21 -22.99
N GLY A 246 2.89 4.21 -22.31
CA GLY A 246 3.56 5.49 -22.02
C GLY A 246 3.82 6.35 -23.24
N ASN A 247 2.99 6.18 -24.25
CA ASN A 247 2.90 7.12 -25.34
C ASN A 247 2.07 8.32 -24.86
N GLU A 248 2.71 9.48 -24.76
CA GLU A 248 2.07 10.72 -24.30
C GLU A 248 0.95 11.16 -25.25
N GLU A 249 1.12 11.00 -26.55
CA GLU A 249 0.12 11.36 -27.56
C GLU A 249 -1.14 10.49 -27.41
N ASP A 250 -0.98 9.17 -27.27
CA ASP A 250 -2.09 8.25 -27.08
C ASP A 250 -2.86 8.52 -25.78
N LEU A 251 -2.14 8.84 -24.70
CA LEU A 251 -2.76 9.19 -23.41
C LEU A 251 -3.51 10.53 -23.50
N ARG A 252 -2.93 11.53 -24.15
CA ARG A 252 -3.56 12.84 -24.38
C ARG A 252 -4.80 12.73 -25.28
N ALA A 253 -4.75 11.87 -26.29
CA ALA A 253 -5.88 11.58 -27.17
C ALA A 253 -7.00 10.83 -26.44
N TYR A 254 -6.68 10.03 -25.42
CA TYR A 254 -7.66 9.27 -24.65
C TYR A 254 -8.32 10.07 -23.52
N LEU A 255 -7.53 10.89 -22.82
CA LEU A 255 -7.96 11.61 -21.62
C LEU A 255 -8.67 12.92 -21.97
N SER A 256 -9.32 13.50 -20.95
CA SER A 256 -10.00 14.77 -21.05
C SER A 256 -9.06 15.87 -21.60
N PRO A 257 -9.54 16.78 -22.45
CA PRO A 257 -8.77 17.95 -22.87
C PRO A 257 -8.27 18.83 -21.72
N LYS A 258 -8.92 18.73 -20.55
CA LYS A 258 -8.54 19.45 -19.32
C LYS A 258 -7.47 18.72 -18.50
N GLN A 259 -6.95 17.60 -18.99
CA GLN A 259 -5.91 16.85 -18.30
C GLN A 259 -4.61 17.68 -18.24
N ASP A 260 -3.99 17.71 -17.06
CA ASP A 260 -2.69 18.36 -16.87
C ASP A 260 -1.61 17.70 -17.75
N ALA A 261 -1.11 18.45 -18.74
CA ALA A 261 -0.09 17.99 -19.67
C ALA A 261 1.27 17.70 -19.00
N THR A 262 1.64 18.48 -17.98
CA THR A 262 2.88 18.29 -17.22
C THR A 262 2.86 16.97 -16.46
N MET A 263 1.70 16.64 -15.87
CA MET A 263 1.52 15.37 -15.19
C MET A 263 1.57 14.20 -16.16
N LEU A 264 0.96 14.29 -17.35
CA LEU A 264 1.05 13.24 -18.36
C LEU A 264 2.48 12.96 -18.79
N LYS A 265 3.24 14.03 -19.09
CA LYS A 265 4.66 13.90 -19.42
C LYS A 265 5.44 13.22 -18.30
N SER A 266 5.23 13.62 -17.05
CA SER A 266 5.87 13.02 -15.88
C SER A 266 5.52 11.53 -15.73
N ILE A 267 4.26 11.15 -15.96
CA ILE A 267 3.84 9.75 -15.93
C ILE A 267 4.57 8.97 -17.01
N CYS A 268 4.64 9.46 -18.25
CA CYS A 268 5.29 8.76 -19.36
C CYS A 268 6.81 8.59 -19.17
N MET A 269 7.44 9.47 -18.40
CA MET A 269 8.88 9.40 -18.05
C MET A 269 9.20 8.32 -17.01
N LEU A 270 8.21 7.77 -16.31
CA LEU A 270 8.46 6.69 -15.34
C LEU A 270 8.96 5.42 -16.04
N PRO A 271 9.77 4.59 -15.34
CA PRO A 271 10.16 3.27 -15.86
C PRO A 271 8.94 2.44 -16.26
N ALA A 272 9.03 1.69 -17.37
CA ALA A 272 7.92 0.90 -17.88
C ALA A 272 7.32 -0.06 -16.83
N ALA A 273 8.16 -0.65 -15.98
CA ALA A 273 7.71 -1.53 -14.89
C ALA A 273 6.82 -0.80 -13.86
N SER A 274 7.03 0.50 -13.65
CA SER A 274 6.22 1.34 -12.76
C SER A 274 4.91 1.76 -13.41
N ARG A 275 4.87 1.82 -14.75
CA ARG A 275 3.70 2.23 -15.53
C ARG A 275 2.72 1.09 -15.85
N GLN A 276 3.15 -0.15 -15.68
CA GLN A 276 2.37 -1.34 -15.99
C GLN A 276 1.56 -1.83 -14.78
N GLN A 277 0.59 -2.72 -15.05
CA GLN A 277 -0.13 -3.49 -14.02
C GLN A 277 -0.95 -2.65 -13.03
N PHE A 278 -1.39 -1.45 -13.42
CA PHE A 278 -2.39 -0.72 -12.64
C PHE A 278 -3.71 -1.49 -12.65
N GLY A 279 -4.15 -1.92 -11.48
CA GLY A 279 -5.44 -2.56 -11.26
C GLY A 279 -6.30 -1.74 -10.31
N PRO A 280 -7.64 -1.82 -10.40
CA PRO A 280 -8.50 -1.07 -9.51
C PRO A 280 -8.42 -1.64 -8.09
N VAL A 281 -8.30 -0.73 -7.12
CA VAL A 281 -8.24 -0.99 -5.68
C VAL A 281 -9.33 -0.23 -4.92
N TYR A 282 -9.98 0.73 -5.59
CA TYR A 282 -11.12 1.48 -5.08
C TYR A 282 -12.12 1.76 -6.21
N PHE A 283 -13.41 1.80 -5.85
CA PHE A 283 -14.51 2.23 -6.71
C PHE A 283 -15.52 3.02 -5.88
N GLY A 284 -15.83 4.23 -6.34
CA GLY A 284 -16.89 5.06 -5.79
C GLY A 284 -17.64 5.73 -6.93
N GLU A 285 -18.86 6.16 -6.69
CA GLU A 285 -19.64 6.92 -7.66
C GLU A 285 -20.50 7.97 -6.99
N ASP A 286 -20.70 9.08 -7.69
CA ASP A 286 -21.68 10.09 -7.36
C ASP A 286 -22.60 10.35 -8.58
N ALA A 287 -23.42 11.40 -8.52
CA ALA A 287 -24.34 11.76 -9.59
C ALA A 287 -23.62 12.18 -10.89
N SER A 288 -22.39 12.67 -10.79
CA SER A 288 -21.62 13.28 -11.88
C SER A 288 -20.52 12.38 -12.45
N ALA A 289 -19.95 11.49 -11.64
CA ALA A 289 -18.76 10.73 -12.00
C ALA A 289 -18.65 9.37 -11.29
N VAL A 290 -17.81 8.52 -11.85
CA VAL A 290 -17.22 7.35 -11.20
C VAL A 290 -15.77 7.68 -10.84
N ILE A 291 -15.34 7.26 -9.66
CA ILE A 291 -13.96 7.36 -9.19
C ILE A 291 -13.40 5.95 -9.06
N LEU A 292 -12.29 5.68 -9.75
CA LEU A 292 -11.50 4.47 -9.61
C LEU A 292 -10.15 4.82 -9.00
N GLY A 293 -9.82 4.22 -7.86
CA GLY A 293 -8.44 4.20 -7.39
C GLY A 293 -7.74 3.00 -7.99
N MET A 294 -6.56 3.20 -8.57
CA MET A 294 -5.76 2.16 -9.23
C MET A 294 -4.35 2.16 -8.68
N VAL A 295 -3.77 0.96 -8.53
CA VAL A 295 -2.43 0.77 -7.97
C VAL A 295 -1.67 -0.27 -8.78
N ASN A 296 -0.37 -0.05 -8.92
CA ASN A 296 0.59 -1.05 -9.37
C ASN A 296 1.09 -1.84 -8.13
N PRO A 297 0.84 -3.16 -8.03
CA PRO A 297 1.28 -3.96 -6.88
C PRO A 297 2.79 -4.01 -6.64
N VAL A 298 3.59 -3.68 -7.65
CA VAL A 298 5.06 -3.54 -7.54
C VAL A 298 5.41 -2.26 -6.78
N ASN A 299 4.63 -1.19 -6.97
CA ASN A 299 4.85 0.12 -6.35
C ASN A 299 3.55 0.62 -5.67
N PRO A 300 3.10 -0.02 -4.58
CA PRO A 300 1.79 0.23 -4.00
C PRO A 300 1.60 1.64 -3.41
N ARG A 301 2.69 2.41 -3.27
CA ARG A 301 2.67 3.82 -2.85
C ARG A 301 2.20 4.78 -3.95
N TRP A 302 2.28 4.38 -5.22
CA TRP A 302 1.86 5.19 -6.36
C TRP A 302 0.38 4.93 -6.64
N ILE A 303 -0.44 5.91 -6.33
CA ILE A 303 -1.89 5.84 -6.48
C ILE A 303 -2.28 6.62 -7.72
N LEU A 304 -3.06 5.99 -8.59
CA LEU A 304 -3.72 6.66 -9.70
C LEU A 304 -5.22 6.76 -9.42
N ALA A 305 -5.75 7.97 -9.31
CA ALA A 305 -7.17 8.21 -9.22
C ALA A 305 -7.71 8.56 -10.62
N ALA A 306 -8.56 7.71 -11.19
CA ALA A 306 -9.26 7.97 -12.44
C ALA A 306 -10.70 8.41 -12.14
N GLN A 307 -11.05 9.62 -12.59
CA GLN A 307 -12.40 10.14 -12.59
C GLN A 307 -13.00 9.97 -13.99
N ILE A 308 -14.13 9.27 -14.08
CA ILE A 308 -14.85 9.01 -15.33
C ILE A 308 -16.19 9.73 -15.24
N LEU A 309 -16.37 10.81 -15.99
CA LEU A 309 -17.62 11.57 -16.00
C LEU A 309 -18.76 10.72 -16.59
N LYS A 310 -19.95 10.80 -15.96
CA LYS A 310 -21.17 10.12 -16.42
C LYS A 310 -21.90 10.90 -17.52
N ASP A 311 -21.47 12.13 -17.76
CA ASP A 311 -21.92 13.00 -18.84
C ASP A 311 -21.66 12.36 -20.21
N GLY A 312 -22.74 11.88 -20.86
CA GLY A 312 -22.72 11.28 -22.18
C GLY A 312 -22.47 12.25 -23.35
N LYS A 313 -22.23 13.54 -23.09
CA LYS A 313 -21.88 14.54 -24.13
C LYS A 313 -20.37 14.65 -24.33
N ASN A 314 -19.56 14.11 -23.42
CA ASN A 314 -18.12 14.26 -23.48
C ASN A 314 -17.47 13.05 -24.17
N THR A 315 -16.78 13.27 -25.29
CA THR A 315 -16.12 12.20 -26.06
C THR A 315 -14.92 11.60 -25.32
N ARG A 316 -14.38 12.31 -24.32
CA ARG A 316 -13.23 11.90 -23.50
C ARG A 316 -13.52 12.16 -22.01
N PRO A 317 -14.32 11.31 -21.35
CA PRO A 317 -14.84 11.56 -20.01
C PRO A 317 -13.83 11.32 -18.89
N THR A 318 -12.65 10.78 -19.20
CA THR A 318 -11.68 10.32 -18.21
C THR A 318 -10.64 11.39 -17.88
N ARG A 319 -10.52 11.73 -16.60
CA ARG A 319 -9.40 12.49 -16.03
C ARG A 319 -8.66 11.59 -15.06
N ILE A 320 -7.35 11.74 -14.98
CA ILE A 320 -6.52 11.06 -13.98
C ILE A 320 -5.79 12.05 -13.10
N GLU A 321 -5.43 11.59 -11.91
CA GLU A 321 -4.47 12.21 -11.00
C GLU A 321 -3.55 11.11 -10.49
N ILE A 322 -2.24 11.38 -10.42
CA ILE A 322 -1.28 10.45 -9.83
C ILE A 322 -0.68 11.05 -8.57
N PHE A 323 -0.49 10.21 -7.57
CA PHE A 323 -0.03 10.63 -6.27
C PHE A 323 0.93 9.61 -5.68
N ASP A 324 2.10 10.09 -5.23
CA ASP A 324 2.98 9.31 -4.38
C ASP A 324 2.57 9.55 -2.93
N LEU A 325 2.19 8.49 -2.20
CA LEU A 325 1.79 8.59 -0.80
C LEU A 325 2.88 9.19 0.09
N ASP A 326 4.15 9.10 -0.28
CA ASP A 326 5.23 9.77 0.47
C ASP A 326 5.12 11.31 0.42
N ALA A 327 4.40 11.86 -0.55
CA ALA A 327 4.08 13.29 -0.64
C ALA A 327 2.81 13.69 0.14
N SER A 328 2.14 12.75 0.82
CA SER A 328 0.91 12.98 1.62
C SER A 328 1.01 14.14 2.60
N GLY A 329 2.13 14.26 3.32
CA GLY A 329 2.33 15.37 4.26
C GLY A 329 2.29 16.75 3.57
N LYS A 330 2.85 16.88 2.36
CA LYS A 330 2.80 18.14 1.59
C LYS A 330 1.39 18.46 1.12
N LEU A 331 0.66 17.45 0.65
CA LEU A 331 -0.74 17.61 0.22
C LEU A 331 -1.62 18.11 1.37
N LEU A 332 -1.43 17.57 2.58
CA LEU A 332 -2.19 17.98 3.76
C LEU A 332 -1.88 19.43 4.17
N LYS A 333 -0.62 19.86 4.12
CA LYS A 333 -0.21 21.25 4.42
C LYS A 333 -0.81 22.25 3.43
N LEU A 334 -0.73 21.96 2.13
CA LEU A 334 -1.32 22.81 1.09
C LEU A 334 -2.83 23.00 1.29
N ARG A 335 -3.54 21.95 1.75
CA ARG A 335 -4.98 22.03 2.04
C ARG A 335 -5.29 22.89 3.28
N GLN A 336 -4.37 22.97 4.23
CA GLN A 336 -4.48 23.78 5.45
C GLN A 336 -4.06 25.23 5.22
N GLY A 337 -3.63 25.61 4.01
CA GLY A 337 -3.14 26.96 3.70
C GLY A 337 -1.74 27.23 4.28
N GLN A 338 -0.96 26.19 4.57
CA GLN A 338 0.39 26.25 5.10
C GLN A 338 1.46 25.99 4.04
#